data_AF-A0AAD4F0U4-F1
#
_entry.id   AF-A0AAD4F0U4-F1
#
_cell.length_a   1.000
_cell.length_b   1.000
_cell.length_c   1.000
_cell.angle_alpha   90.00
_cell.angle_beta   90.00
_cell.angle_gamma   90.00
#
_symmetry.space_group_name_H-M   'P 1'
#
loop_
_entity.id
_entity.type
_entity.pdbx_description
1 polymer ?
#
loop_
_entity_poly.entity_id
_entity_poly.type
_entity_poly.pdbx_seq_one_letter_code
_entity_poly.pdbx_strand_id
1 'polypeptide(L)'
;MFINLYTLNYNTKLLDWFYIDWKKVKLPKIVHSADPEAYGSLASTVLHSTKIISCLGDQLAALVGYKGFTPRLAKNTYSMGYFLLYNVGDKPVISSYGLLSTVAFDFGEGKTIYALEGSIAVAGSSIKFLVDNFSFIEASSKLSALAETVEDNSSYTFVTAFSGLFAPYWIDDARGTIFGITAYT
;
A
#
# COMPACT_ATOMS: atom_id res chain seq x y z
N MET A 1 13.66 -6.07 -2.29
CA MET A 1 14.69 -5.01 -2.42
C MET A 1 15.90 -5.48 -3.25
N PHE A 2 15.69 -6.21 -4.36
CA PHE A 2 16.80 -6.75 -5.16
C PHE A 2 16.94 -6.09 -6.54
N ILE A 3 15.96 -5.25 -6.90
CA ILE A 3 15.82 -4.65 -8.22
C ILE A 3 16.26 -3.19 -8.10
N ASN A 4 17.05 -2.71 -9.05
CA ASN A 4 17.32 -1.28 -9.18
C ASN A 4 16.10 -0.61 -9.81
N LEU A 5 15.52 0.35 -9.08
CA LEU A 5 14.28 1.03 -9.46
C LEU A 5 14.38 1.77 -10.81
N TYR A 6 15.56 2.23 -11.20
CA TYR A 6 15.76 2.96 -12.46
C TYR A 6 15.99 2.04 -13.66
N THR A 7 16.64 0.90 -13.45
CA THR A 7 16.98 -0.02 -14.55
C THR A 7 16.02 -1.19 -14.67
N LEU A 8 15.17 -1.42 -13.67
CA LEU A 8 14.23 -2.54 -13.57
C LEU A 8 14.88 -3.92 -13.72
N ASN A 9 16.17 -3.99 -13.39
CA ASN A 9 16.96 -5.21 -13.41
C ASN A 9 17.45 -5.53 -11.99
N TYR A 10 17.73 -6.81 -11.75
CA TYR A 10 18.42 -7.20 -10.52
C TYR A 10 19.74 -6.45 -10.38
N ASN A 11 20.01 -5.99 -9.17
CA ASN A 11 21.20 -5.23 -8.84
C ASN A 11 22.14 -6.10 -8.01
N THR A 12 23.36 -6.32 -8.49
CA THR A 12 24.35 -7.16 -7.80
C THR A 12 24.71 -6.60 -6.42
N LYS A 13 24.88 -5.28 -6.27
CA LYS A 13 25.17 -4.68 -4.96
C LYS A 13 24.05 -4.90 -3.95
N LEU A 14 22.78 -4.85 -4.39
CA LEU A 14 21.65 -5.14 -3.52
C LEU A 14 21.60 -6.63 -3.15
N LEU A 15 21.82 -7.53 -4.09
CA LEU A 15 21.87 -8.98 -3.82
C LEU A 15 23.00 -9.34 -2.86
N ASP A 16 24.20 -8.77 -3.08
CA ASP A 16 25.38 -8.96 -2.24
C ASP A 16 25.13 -8.45 -0.81
N TRP A 17 24.42 -7.33 -0.66
CA TRP A 17 24.04 -6.77 0.65
C TRP A 17 23.19 -7.74 1.48
N PHE A 18 22.31 -8.50 0.83
CA PHE A 18 21.50 -9.55 1.47
C PHE A 18 22.18 -10.92 1.48
N TYR A 19 23.47 -10.99 1.12
CA TYR A 19 24.25 -12.24 1.03
C TYR A 19 23.65 -13.28 0.07
N ILE A 20 22.98 -12.83 -0.99
CA ILE A 20 22.37 -13.70 -1.99
C ILE A 20 23.38 -14.01 -3.10
N ASP A 21 23.81 -15.26 -3.17
CA ASP A 21 24.62 -15.78 -4.28
C ASP A 21 23.73 -16.05 -5.50
N TRP A 22 23.70 -15.10 -6.43
CA TRP A 22 22.88 -15.17 -7.65
C TRP A 22 23.24 -16.33 -8.59
N LYS A 23 24.39 -16.99 -8.40
CA LYS A 23 24.76 -18.20 -9.16
C LYS A 23 24.11 -19.46 -8.59
N LYS A 24 23.73 -19.43 -7.31
CA LYS A 24 23.12 -20.56 -6.60
C LYS A 24 21.60 -20.46 -6.54
N VAL A 25 21.04 -19.29 -6.78
CA VAL A 25 19.60 -19.04 -6.74
C VAL A 25 19.08 -18.66 -8.12
N LYS A 26 18.03 -19.34 -8.57
CA LYS A 26 17.29 -18.93 -9.77
C LYS A 26 16.27 -17.86 -9.39
N LEU A 27 16.55 -16.62 -9.75
CA LEU A 27 15.62 -15.51 -9.60
C LEU A 27 14.63 -15.49 -10.79
N PRO A 28 13.36 -15.12 -10.58
CA PRO A 28 12.38 -15.02 -11.66
C PRO A 28 12.80 -13.94 -12.66
N LYS A 29 12.55 -14.17 -13.95
CA LYS A 29 12.77 -13.14 -14.97
C LYS A 29 11.82 -11.97 -14.71
N ILE A 30 12.37 -10.77 -14.63
CA ILE A 30 11.58 -9.54 -14.55
C ILE A 30 11.07 -9.23 -15.96
N VAL A 31 9.77 -9.01 -16.08
CA VAL A 31 9.06 -8.72 -17.33
C VAL A 31 8.06 -7.59 -17.09
N HIS A 32 7.56 -6.96 -18.15
CA HIS A 32 6.54 -5.92 -18.07
C HIS A 32 5.29 -6.45 -17.36
N SER A 33 4.58 -5.59 -16.63
CA SER A 33 3.33 -5.92 -15.95
C SER A 33 2.21 -6.36 -16.89
N ALA A 34 2.23 -5.94 -18.16
CA ALA A 34 1.40 -6.49 -19.21
C ALA A 34 2.30 -6.94 -20.38
N ASP A 35 2.21 -8.21 -20.72
CA ASP A 35 3.00 -8.84 -21.77
C ASP A 35 2.24 -10.08 -22.31
N PRO A 36 1.91 -10.14 -23.61
CA PRO A 36 1.13 -11.24 -24.18
C PRO A 36 1.80 -12.63 -24.16
N GLU A 37 3.13 -12.69 -24.03
CA GLU A 37 3.91 -13.92 -24.20
C GLU A 37 4.75 -14.29 -22.97
N ALA A 38 5.09 -13.33 -22.10
CA ALA A 38 6.03 -13.56 -21.02
C ALA A 38 5.55 -14.52 -19.91
N TYR A 39 4.24 -14.66 -19.70
CA TYR A 39 3.69 -15.40 -18.56
C TYR A 39 3.16 -16.80 -18.91
N GLY A 40 3.10 -17.14 -20.20
CA GLY A 40 2.58 -18.42 -20.68
C GLY A 40 1.06 -18.56 -20.53
N SER A 41 0.59 -19.80 -20.37
CA SER A 41 -0.84 -20.14 -20.34
C SER A 41 -1.15 -21.16 -19.25
N LEU A 42 -2.41 -21.20 -18.81
CA LEU A 42 -2.86 -22.15 -17.79
C LEU A 42 -2.80 -23.60 -18.32
N ALA A 43 -1.95 -24.41 -17.67
CA ALA A 43 -1.64 -25.77 -18.12
C ALA A 43 -2.79 -26.75 -17.90
N SER A 44 -3.52 -26.65 -16.77
CA SER A 44 -4.56 -27.62 -16.42
C SER A 44 -5.59 -27.01 -15.46
N THR A 45 -6.71 -26.49 -16.00
CA THR A 45 -7.90 -26.05 -15.25
C THR A 45 -9.09 -25.97 -16.23
N VAL A 46 -10.27 -25.51 -15.77
CA VAL A 46 -11.38 -25.09 -16.64
C VAL A 46 -11.00 -23.95 -17.61
N LEU A 47 -9.90 -23.24 -17.33
CA LEU A 47 -9.34 -22.19 -18.17
C LEU A 47 -8.13 -22.70 -18.99
N HIS A 48 -8.03 -24.00 -19.25
CA HIS A 48 -6.93 -24.59 -20.02
C HIS A 48 -6.66 -23.81 -21.33
N SER A 49 -5.38 -23.60 -21.65
CA SER A 49 -4.91 -22.80 -22.80
C SER A 49 -5.24 -21.31 -22.76
N THR A 50 -5.85 -20.79 -21.68
CA THR A 50 -6.01 -19.34 -21.49
C THR A 50 -4.65 -18.71 -21.20
N LYS A 51 -4.27 -17.70 -21.99
CA LYS A 51 -3.03 -16.94 -21.80
C LYS A 51 -3.12 -16.06 -20.54
N ILE A 52 -2.02 -16.03 -19.80
CA ILE A 52 -1.80 -15.01 -18.76
C ILE A 52 -1.09 -13.86 -19.47
N ILE A 53 -1.68 -12.66 -19.42
CA ILE A 53 -1.14 -11.50 -20.14
C ILE A 53 -0.71 -10.36 -19.21
N SER A 54 -0.97 -10.47 -17.91
CA SER A 54 -0.64 -9.42 -16.96
C SER A 54 -0.45 -9.94 -15.54
N CYS A 55 0.50 -9.34 -14.83
CA CYS A 55 0.75 -9.54 -13.42
C CYS A 55 1.09 -8.19 -12.76
N LEU A 56 0.34 -7.83 -11.72
CA LEU A 56 0.51 -6.61 -10.95
C LEU A 56 0.41 -6.94 -9.45
N GLY A 57 1.17 -6.24 -8.61
CA GLY A 57 0.95 -6.26 -7.17
C GLY A 57 -0.44 -5.70 -6.83
N ASP A 58 -1.07 -6.18 -5.77
CA ASP A 58 -2.45 -5.85 -5.39
C ASP A 58 -2.71 -4.34 -5.29
N GLN A 59 -1.83 -3.61 -4.61
CA GLN A 59 -1.96 -2.17 -4.39
C GLN A 59 -1.84 -1.38 -5.70
N LEU A 60 -0.94 -1.82 -6.57
CA LEU A 60 -0.68 -1.28 -7.90
C LEU A 60 -1.85 -1.59 -8.85
N ALA A 61 -2.35 -2.83 -8.82
CA ALA A 61 -3.51 -3.26 -9.57
C ALA A 61 -4.75 -2.44 -9.19
N ALA A 62 -4.91 -2.12 -7.91
CA ALA A 62 -5.98 -1.24 -7.47
C ALA A 62 -5.80 0.20 -8.01
N LEU A 63 -4.58 0.76 -8.03
CA LEU A 63 -4.34 2.07 -8.70
C LEU A 63 -4.75 2.03 -10.18
N VAL A 64 -4.40 0.95 -10.89
CA VAL A 64 -4.82 0.72 -12.28
C VAL A 64 -6.34 0.60 -12.40
N GLY A 65 -6.99 -0.15 -11.51
CA GLY A 65 -8.45 -0.33 -11.48
C GLY A 65 -9.21 0.99 -11.26
N TYR A 66 -8.64 1.91 -10.48
CA TYR A 66 -9.15 3.27 -10.30
C TYR A 66 -8.73 4.25 -11.41
N LYS A 67 -8.13 3.76 -12.50
CA LYS A 67 -7.66 4.56 -13.64
C LYS A 67 -6.67 5.66 -13.23
N GLY A 68 -5.82 5.37 -12.24
CA GLY A 68 -4.77 6.27 -11.75
C GLY A 68 -3.59 6.43 -12.72
N PHE A 69 -3.87 6.69 -14.00
CA PHE A 69 -2.88 6.73 -15.09
C PHE A 69 -2.22 8.09 -15.26
N THR A 70 -2.86 9.15 -14.78
CA THR A 70 -2.32 10.51 -14.87
C THR A 70 -1.43 10.80 -13.65
N PRO A 71 -0.24 11.39 -13.83
CA PRO A 71 0.57 11.85 -12.71
C PRO A 71 -0.25 12.71 -11.75
N ARG A 72 0.05 12.60 -10.46
CA ARG A 72 -0.64 13.26 -9.34
C ARG A 72 -2.01 12.70 -8.96
N LEU A 73 -2.48 11.65 -9.64
CA LEU A 73 -3.61 10.88 -9.14
C LEU A 73 -3.15 9.95 -8.01
N ALA A 74 -3.99 9.89 -6.98
CA ALA A 74 -3.78 9.07 -5.82
C ALA A 74 -4.93 8.09 -5.63
N LYS A 75 -4.65 6.98 -4.96
CA LYS A 75 -5.64 5.99 -4.56
C LYS A 75 -5.33 5.56 -3.13
N ASN A 76 -6.37 5.38 -2.32
CA ASN A 76 -6.26 4.89 -0.96
C ASN A 76 -7.11 3.63 -0.79
N THR A 77 -6.51 2.50 -0.40
CA THR A 77 -7.24 1.26 -0.06
C THR A 77 -7.48 1.21 1.45
N TYR A 78 -8.75 1.09 1.82
CA TYR A 78 -9.21 1.01 3.20
C TYR A 78 -9.33 -0.46 3.62
N SER A 79 -8.58 -0.86 4.65
CA SER A 79 -8.60 -2.19 5.24
C SER A 79 -8.37 -2.10 6.76
N MET A 80 -7.75 -3.11 7.38
CA MET A 80 -7.24 -2.98 8.76
C MET A 80 -6.19 -1.87 8.90
N GLY A 81 -5.44 -1.60 7.83
CA GLY A 81 -4.60 -0.41 7.61
C GLY A 81 -5.00 0.36 6.35
N TYR A 82 -4.30 1.45 6.05
CA TYR A 82 -4.41 2.17 4.78
C TYR A 82 -3.18 1.95 3.91
N PHE A 83 -3.41 1.86 2.60
CA PHE A 83 -2.36 1.87 1.58
C PHE A 83 -2.67 2.95 0.56
N LEU A 84 -1.85 3.99 0.58
CA LEU A 84 -1.92 5.12 -0.33
C LEU A 84 -0.88 4.94 -1.43
N LEU A 85 -1.31 5.06 -2.69
CA LEU A 85 -0.42 5.14 -3.85
C LEU A 85 -0.63 6.47 -4.54
N TYR A 86 0.47 7.07 -4.98
CA TYR A 86 0.50 8.35 -5.66
C TYR A 86 1.32 8.24 -6.95
N ASN A 87 0.67 8.33 -8.11
CA ASN A 87 1.34 8.26 -9.40
C ASN A 87 2.27 9.47 -9.59
N VAL A 88 3.56 9.23 -9.82
CA VAL A 88 4.58 10.28 -10.03
C VAL A 88 5.04 10.40 -11.49
N GLY A 89 4.47 9.61 -12.40
CA GLY A 89 4.81 9.61 -13.83
C GLY A 89 5.99 8.70 -14.18
N ASP A 90 6.72 9.08 -15.22
CA ASP A 90 7.76 8.26 -15.87
C ASP A 90 9.16 8.37 -15.22
N LYS A 91 9.28 9.14 -14.14
CA LYS A 91 10.51 9.31 -13.39
C LYS A 91 10.27 8.92 -11.92
N PRO A 92 11.03 7.96 -11.37
CA PRO A 92 10.89 7.61 -9.97
C PRO A 92 11.30 8.80 -9.08
N VAL A 93 10.53 9.02 -8.02
CA VAL A 93 10.81 10.02 -7.00
C VAL A 93 11.27 9.29 -5.74
N ILE A 94 12.46 9.61 -5.23
CA ILE A 94 12.94 9.11 -3.94
C ILE A 94 12.40 10.02 -2.84
N SER A 95 11.68 9.44 -1.88
CA SER A 95 11.06 10.21 -0.80
C SER A 95 12.09 10.76 0.20
N SER A 96 11.91 12.02 0.61
CA SER A 96 12.58 12.62 1.77
C SER A 96 11.78 12.45 3.08
N TYR A 97 10.63 11.78 3.05
CA TYR A 97 9.70 11.59 4.18
C TYR A 97 9.46 10.11 4.52
N GLY A 98 10.32 9.22 4.00
CA GLY A 98 10.24 7.78 4.22
C GLY A 98 9.10 7.06 3.49
N LEU A 99 8.47 7.69 2.49
CA LEU A 99 7.57 6.97 1.59
C LEU A 99 8.36 5.99 0.70
N LEU A 100 7.73 4.89 0.32
CA LEU A 100 8.33 3.91 -0.58
C LEU A 100 8.24 4.41 -2.02
N SER A 101 9.32 4.26 -2.77
CA SER A 101 9.36 4.54 -4.21
C SER A 101 9.24 3.22 -4.96
N THR A 102 8.23 3.08 -5.82
CA THR A 102 7.93 1.81 -6.49
C THR A 102 7.52 2.03 -7.95
N VAL A 103 7.54 0.96 -8.74
CA VAL A 103 6.89 0.93 -10.04
C VAL A 103 5.38 0.89 -9.79
N ALA A 104 4.61 1.77 -10.42
CA ALA A 104 3.15 1.72 -10.40
C ALA A 104 2.63 0.67 -11.38
N PHE A 105 3.10 0.73 -12.63
CA PHE A 105 2.78 -0.26 -13.66
C PHE A 105 3.72 -0.08 -14.86
N ASP A 106 3.96 -1.17 -15.56
CA ASP A 106 4.69 -1.20 -16.82
C ASP A 106 3.90 -2.02 -17.84
N PHE A 107 3.23 -1.36 -18.79
CA PHE A 107 2.39 -2.05 -19.78
C PHE A 107 3.14 -2.41 -21.07
N GLY A 108 4.47 -2.31 -21.10
CA GLY A 108 5.30 -2.65 -22.26
C GLY A 108 5.26 -1.60 -23.38
N GLU A 109 4.07 -1.09 -23.71
CA GLU A 109 3.91 0.03 -24.65
C GLU A 109 4.00 1.37 -23.90
N GLY A 110 5.12 2.08 -24.09
CA GLY A 110 5.36 3.40 -23.51
C GLY A 110 6.40 3.38 -22.40
N LYS A 111 6.24 4.27 -21.42
CA LYS A 111 7.20 4.42 -20.31
C LYS A 111 6.66 3.70 -19.07
N THR A 112 7.54 3.06 -18.33
CA THR A 112 7.25 2.59 -16.97
C THR A 112 6.79 3.76 -16.11
N ILE A 113 5.66 3.59 -15.42
CA ILE A 113 5.11 4.58 -14.51
C ILE A 113 5.47 4.19 -13.08
N TYR A 114 5.80 5.18 -12.26
CA TYR A 114 6.21 5.03 -10.88
C TYR A 114 5.19 5.61 -9.92
N ALA A 115 5.24 5.17 -8.66
CA ALA A 115 4.44 5.69 -7.58
C ALA A 115 5.26 5.93 -6.32
N LEU A 116 4.79 6.88 -5.51
CA LEU A 116 5.07 6.91 -4.08
C LEU A 116 4.01 6.11 -3.35
N GLU A 117 4.43 5.31 -2.39
CA GLU A 117 3.55 4.51 -1.54
C GLU A 117 3.75 4.88 -0.08
N GLY A 118 2.63 5.08 0.61
CA GLY A 118 2.58 5.29 2.06
C GLY A 118 1.57 4.35 2.68
N SER A 119 1.84 3.93 3.91
CA SER A 119 0.93 3.07 4.67
C SER A 119 0.62 3.65 6.04
N ILE A 120 -0.59 3.38 6.50
CA ILE A 120 -1.03 3.70 7.86
C ILE A 120 -1.41 2.38 8.52
N ALA A 121 -0.74 2.04 9.61
CA ALA A 121 -0.94 0.76 10.30
C ALA A 121 -2.37 0.59 10.81
N VAL A 122 -2.95 1.67 11.33
CA VAL A 122 -4.22 1.63 12.06
C VAL A 122 -5.31 2.40 11.32
N ALA A 123 -6.19 1.64 10.67
CA ALA A 123 -7.36 2.11 9.93
C ALA A 123 -8.63 1.45 10.47
N GLY A 124 -9.19 0.44 9.80
CA GLY A 124 -10.32 -0.35 10.30
C GLY A 124 -10.01 -1.08 11.61
N SER A 125 -8.73 -1.29 11.94
CA SER A 125 -8.33 -1.82 13.24
C SER A 125 -8.66 -0.88 14.42
N SER A 126 -8.75 0.44 14.22
CA SER A 126 -9.25 1.34 15.29
C SER A 126 -10.73 1.14 15.54
N ILE A 127 -11.53 0.95 14.48
CA ILE A 127 -12.96 0.64 14.60
C ILE A 127 -13.14 -0.67 15.36
N LYS A 128 -12.40 -1.72 14.97
CA LYS A 128 -12.43 -3.00 15.66
C LYS A 128 -12.03 -2.86 17.13
N PHE A 129 -11.01 -2.07 17.42
CA PHE A 129 -10.58 -1.81 18.78
C PHE A 129 -11.67 -1.10 19.63
N LEU A 130 -12.38 -0.11 19.07
CA LEU A 130 -13.48 0.55 19.79
C LEU A 130 -14.63 -0.42 20.12
N VAL A 131 -14.92 -1.35 19.22
CA VAL A 131 -15.95 -2.39 19.42
C VAL A 131 -15.49 -3.42 20.44
N ASP A 132 -14.35 -4.07 20.19
CA ASP A 132 -13.94 -5.28 20.91
C ASP A 132 -13.28 -4.97 22.26
N ASN A 133 -12.52 -3.87 22.36
CA ASN A 133 -11.71 -3.58 23.55
C ASN A 133 -12.39 -2.57 24.49
N PHE A 134 -13.06 -1.57 23.93
CA PHE A 134 -13.76 -0.57 24.73
C PHE A 134 -15.24 -0.86 24.91
N SER A 135 -15.82 -1.75 24.08
CA SER A 135 -17.26 -2.01 24.06
C SER A 135 -18.09 -0.72 23.95
N PHE A 136 -17.55 0.31 23.30
CA PHE A 136 -18.24 1.59 23.10
C PHE A 136 -19.42 1.45 22.17
N ILE A 137 -19.38 0.47 21.29
CA ILE A 137 -20.43 0.22 20.31
C ILE A 137 -20.56 -1.26 20.02
N GLU A 138 -21.80 -1.71 19.84
CA GLU A 138 -22.13 -3.14 19.67
C GLU A 138 -21.59 -3.73 18.36
N ALA A 139 -21.43 -2.91 17.32
CA ALA A 139 -20.98 -3.34 16.01
C ALA A 139 -20.31 -2.19 15.24
N SER A 140 -19.31 -2.53 14.42
CA SER A 140 -18.61 -1.58 13.56
C SER A 140 -19.55 -0.84 12.60
N SER A 141 -20.63 -1.48 12.16
CA SER A 141 -21.63 -0.89 11.26
C SER A 141 -22.41 0.28 11.88
N LYS A 142 -22.46 0.37 13.21
CA LYS A 142 -23.15 1.46 13.91
C LYS A 142 -22.26 2.68 14.12
N LEU A 143 -20.95 2.58 13.88
CA LEU A 143 -20.00 3.62 14.28
C LEU A 143 -20.21 4.92 13.51
N SER A 144 -20.43 4.84 12.20
CA SER A 144 -20.68 6.04 11.38
C SER A 144 -21.93 6.79 11.85
N ALA A 145 -23.03 6.06 12.10
CA ALA A 145 -24.26 6.67 12.59
C ALA A 145 -24.08 7.35 13.95
N LEU A 146 -23.27 6.78 14.86
CA LEU A 146 -22.96 7.40 16.15
C LEU A 146 -22.11 8.66 15.97
N ALA A 147 -21.06 8.60 15.14
CA ALA A 147 -20.21 9.75 14.83
C ALA A 147 -21.01 10.91 14.21
N GLU A 148 -22.04 10.59 13.41
CA GLU A 148 -22.94 11.57 12.77
C GLU A 148 -23.95 12.21 13.74
N THR A 149 -24.08 11.72 14.98
CA THR A 149 -24.98 12.33 15.99
C THR A 149 -24.43 13.62 16.61
N VAL A 150 -23.14 13.89 16.43
CA VAL A 150 -22.45 15.09 16.93
C VAL A 150 -21.92 15.91 15.76
N GLU A 151 -21.90 17.23 15.92
CA GLU A 151 -21.44 18.15 14.85
C GLU A 151 -19.92 18.12 14.68
N ASP A 152 -19.19 17.93 15.78
CA ASP A 152 -17.73 17.93 15.81
C ASP A 152 -17.16 16.91 16.79
N ASN A 153 -15.82 16.88 16.89
CA ASN A 153 -15.12 16.03 17.84
C ASN A 153 -14.95 16.68 19.23
N SER A 154 -15.46 17.88 19.47
CA SER A 154 -15.41 18.60 20.75
C SER A 154 -14.01 18.66 21.39
N SER A 155 -12.98 18.87 20.58
CA SER A 155 -11.55 18.84 20.94
C SER A 155 -10.98 17.46 21.32
N TYR A 156 -11.77 16.39 21.22
CA TYR A 156 -11.28 15.02 21.38
C TYR A 156 -10.37 14.66 20.20
N THR A 157 -9.19 14.13 20.53
CA THR A 157 -8.25 13.62 19.52
C THR A 157 -7.80 12.22 19.92
N PHE A 158 -7.99 11.27 19.02
CA PHE A 158 -7.47 9.92 19.19
C PHE A 158 -6.26 9.71 18.28
N VAL A 159 -5.07 9.73 18.85
CA VAL A 159 -3.83 9.33 18.17
C VAL A 159 -3.76 7.81 18.17
N THR A 160 -4.15 7.18 17.05
CA THR A 160 -4.27 5.71 16.90
C THR A 160 -2.93 5.01 16.66
N ALA A 161 -1.88 5.42 17.37
CA ALA A 161 -0.52 4.88 17.24
C ALA A 161 -0.33 3.53 17.96
N PHE A 162 -1.22 2.55 17.78
CA PHE A 162 -1.16 1.27 18.51
C PHE A 162 0.15 0.51 18.31
N SER A 163 0.77 0.68 17.15
CA SER A 163 2.08 0.13 16.80
C SER A 163 3.04 1.24 16.34
N GLY A 164 2.94 2.43 16.93
CA GLY A 164 3.65 3.63 16.48
C GLY A 164 2.98 4.34 15.31
N LEU A 165 3.67 5.35 14.77
CA LEU A 165 3.26 6.13 13.59
C LEU A 165 4.29 5.97 12.48
N PHE A 166 3.80 5.64 11.29
CA PHE A 166 4.64 5.53 10.09
C PHE A 166 4.80 6.89 9.41
N ALA A 167 5.15 6.90 8.11
CA ALA A 167 5.33 8.13 7.35
C ALA A 167 4.11 9.08 7.46
N PRO A 168 4.33 10.40 7.55
CA PRO A 168 5.63 11.07 7.57
C PRO A 168 6.28 11.16 8.97
N TYR A 169 5.62 10.67 10.02
CA TYR A 169 6.00 10.92 11.41
C TYR A 169 7.17 10.06 11.89
N TRP A 170 7.14 8.76 11.58
CA TRP A 170 8.18 7.79 12.00
C TRP A 170 8.48 7.82 13.51
N ILE A 171 7.43 7.67 14.32
CA ILE A 171 7.52 7.62 15.78
C ILE A 171 7.21 6.19 16.24
N ASP A 172 8.23 5.44 16.63
CA ASP A 172 8.15 4.00 16.95
C ASP A 172 7.75 3.72 18.41
N ASP A 173 7.97 4.68 19.30
CA ASP A 173 7.63 4.61 20.71
C ASP A 173 6.24 5.18 21.06
N ALA A 174 5.56 5.81 20.10
CA ALA A 174 4.19 6.27 20.27
C ALA A 174 3.23 5.10 20.54
N ARG A 175 2.19 5.38 21.33
CA ARG A 175 1.11 4.45 21.68
C ARG A 175 -0.25 5.09 21.46
N GLY A 176 -1.30 4.27 21.42
CA GLY A 176 -2.68 4.74 21.34
C GLY A 176 -2.99 5.73 22.46
N THR A 177 -3.30 6.98 22.13
CA THR A 177 -3.48 8.07 23.11
C THR A 177 -4.71 8.89 22.78
N ILE A 178 -5.59 9.09 23.77
CA ILE A 178 -6.78 9.93 23.65
C ILE A 178 -6.56 11.21 24.45
N PHE A 179 -6.75 12.36 23.79
CA PHE A 179 -6.64 13.70 24.36
C PHE A 179 -7.99 14.41 24.35
N GLY A 180 -8.14 15.43 25.19
CA GLY A 180 -9.30 16.34 25.15
C GLY A 180 -10.55 15.85 25.90
N ILE A 181 -10.43 14.80 26.71
CA ILE A 181 -11.55 14.32 27.54
C ILE A 181 -11.93 15.39 28.56
N THR A 182 -13.20 15.77 28.54
CA THR A 182 -13.79 16.77 29.44
C THR A 182 -15.14 16.26 29.93
N ALA A 183 -15.69 16.89 30.97
CA ALA A 183 -16.99 16.53 31.53
C ALA A 183 -18.17 17.22 30.84
N TYR A 184 -18.01 17.71 29.60
CA TYR A 184 -19.13 18.33 28.87
C TYR A 184 -20.33 17.37 28.84
N THR A 185 -21.47 17.88 29.31
CA THR A 185 -22.80 17.26 29.27
C THR A 185 -23.68 18.00 28.28
#